data_AF-A0A1Y0N7W9-F1
#
_entry.id   AF-A0A1Y0N7W9-F1
#
_cell.length_a   1.000
_cell.length_b   1.000
_cell.length_c   1.000
_cell.angle_alpha   90.00
_cell.angle_beta   90.00
_cell.angle_gamma   90.00
#
_symmetry.space_group_name_H-M   'P 1'
#
loop_
_entity.id
_entity.type
_entity.pdbx_description
1 polymer ?
#
loop_
_entity_poly.entity_id
_entity_poly.type
_entity_poly.pdbx_seq_one_letter_code
_entity_poly.pdbx_strand_id
1 'polypeptide(L)'
;MAEAEGSKKEEKTGTGKWWEFYFVRYALGTVFGVLIVNFLVQNGVAIPFPEGNVNEITKGAGAPLLITYGLAYGYLASAPILLFHATRFEMPRTGFRGSTMWLTLTSAVLATGWGLYARDSGRKPAEGLFLVATVTIFMLIFFTLSQVRALVTGFKKTPEMWDYYLKLDRNRRIKENKELVDSYRHLREHGNAFFVVLLEILLGLGLYISGKISLIPPGLIKACEISGSQCEPTSSTAIIQTLVLVLIWIIPGAAVWAIGCHLEYEFAHDTTIGKSDQLSPSSTPTQSPSSVTETVNTLKKGSQRRVTPGS
;
A
#
# COMPACT_ATOMS: atom_id res chain seq x y z
N MET A 1 -64.59 -6.27 6.93
CA MET A 1 -63.36 -7.01 7.29
C MET A 1 -62.47 -7.04 6.06
N ALA A 2 -61.55 -6.09 5.98
CA ALA A 2 -60.52 -6.06 4.93
C ALA A 2 -59.19 -6.25 5.66
N GLU A 3 -58.57 -7.41 5.45
CA GLU A 3 -57.26 -7.75 6.01
C GLU A 3 -56.20 -6.89 5.32
N ALA A 4 -55.48 -6.13 6.13
CA ALA A 4 -54.28 -5.42 5.71
C ALA A 4 -53.14 -6.43 5.56
N GLU A 5 -52.82 -6.80 4.33
CA GLU A 5 -51.57 -7.48 4.00
C GLU A 5 -50.40 -6.52 4.25
N GLY A 6 -49.85 -6.57 5.46
CA GLY A 6 -48.59 -5.95 5.80
C GLY A 6 -47.47 -6.63 5.03
N SER A 7 -47.03 -6.04 3.91
CA SER A 7 -45.81 -6.46 3.24
C SER A 7 -44.64 -6.23 4.21
N LYS A 8 -44.17 -7.31 4.85
CA LYS A 8 -42.86 -7.34 5.49
C LYS A 8 -41.84 -7.08 4.40
N LYS A 9 -41.32 -5.84 4.33
CA LYS A 9 -40.06 -5.58 3.65
C LYS A 9 -39.01 -6.40 4.39
N GLU A 10 -38.61 -7.51 3.79
CA GLU A 10 -37.37 -8.19 4.16
C GLU A 10 -36.24 -7.18 3.98
N GLU A 11 -35.81 -6.60 5.09
CA GLU A 11 -34.53 -5.95 5.20
C GLU A 11 -33.48 -7.04 4.94
N LYS A 12 -33.04 -7.16 3.68
CA LYS A 12 -31.89 -7.98 3.31
C LYS A 12 -30.70 -7.44 4.09
N THR A 13 -30.46 -8.03 5.25
CA THR A 13 -29.27 -7.83 6.05
C THR A 13 -28.09 -8.24 5.17
N GLY A 14 -27.33 -7.25 4.71
CA GLY A 14 -26.14 -7.43 3.88
C GLY A 14 -24.98 -8.05 4.66
N THR A 15 -25.15 -9.27 5.16
CA THR A 15 -24.13 -10.03 5.89
C THR A 15 -23.25 -10.89 4.97
N GLY A 16 -23.36 -10.79 3.64
CA GLY A 16 -22.94 -11.89 2.76
C GLY A 16 -21.57 -11.85 2.09
N LYS A 17 -20.81 -10.74 2.08
CA LYS A 17 -19.76 -10.57 1.05
C LYS A 17 -18.43 -9.98 1.52
N TRP A 18 -18.12 -9.99 2.81
CA TRP A 18 -16.86 -9.40 3.27
C TRP A 18 -15.64 -10.07 2.63
N TRP A 19 -15.70 -11.38 2.35
CA TRP A 19 -14.68 -12.15 1.63
C TRP A 19 -14.50 -11.74 0.16
N GLU A 20 -15.51 -11.17 -0.51
CA GLU A 20 -15.38 -10.75 -1.91
C GLU A 20 -14.34 -9.64 -2.06
N PHE A 21 -14.25 -8.74 -1.08
CA PHE A 21 -13.27 -7.67 -1.08
C PHE A 21 -11.85 -8.17 -0.82
N TYR A 22 -11.70 -9.18 0.05
CA TYR A 22 -10.40 -9.85 0.24
C TYR A 22 -10.01 -10.62 -1.02
N PHE A 23 -10.97 -11.31 -1.65
CA PHE A 23 -10.77 -12.03 -2.89
C PHE A 23 -10.29 -11.11 -4.01
N VAL A 24 -10.97 -9.99 -4.27
CA VAL A 24 -10.58 -9.05 -5.34
C VAL A 24 -9.14 -8.55 -5.13
N ARG A 25 -8.78 -8.17 -3.91
CA ARG A 25 -7.42 -7.68 -3.61
C ARG A 25 -6.36 -8.74 -3.91
N TYR A 26 -6.54 -9.97 -3.43
CA TYR A 26 -5.55 -11.02 -3.59
C TYR A 26 -5.58 -11.65 -4.97
N ALA A 27 -6.73 -11.73 -5.63
CA ALA A 27 -6.86 -12.22 -7.00
C ALA A 27 -6.18 -11.26 -7.98
N LEU A 28 -6.45 -9.95 -7.88
CA LEU A 28 -5.83 -8.95 -8.74
C LEU A 28 -4.31 -8.93 -8.53
N GLY A 29 -3.85 -8.89 -7.27
CA GLY A 29 -2.42 -8.99 -6.95
C GLY A 29 -1.80 -10.27 -7.51
N THR A 30 -2.43 -11.43 -7.32
CA THR A 30 -1.90 -12.70 -7.86
C THR A 30 -1.71 -12.66 -9.38
N VAL A 31 -2.67 -12.09 -10.13
CA VAL A 31 -2.55 -11.96 -11.59
C VAL A 31 -1.34 -11.10 -11.97
N PHE A 32 -1.18 -9.93 -11.36
CA PHE A 32 -0.03 -9.05 -11.64
C PHE A 32 1.28 -9.65 -11.15
N GLY A 33 1.29 -10.27 -9.97
CA GLY A 33 2.43 -11.00 -9.43
C GLY A 33 2.89 -12.13 -10.35
N VAL A 34 1.98 -12.90 -10.93
CA VAL A 34 2.32 -13.92 -11.96
C VAL A 34 3.04 -13.27 -13.14
N LEU A 35 2.50 -12.17 -13.68
CA LEU A 35 3.09 -11.47 -14.82
C LEU A 35 4.49 -10.93 -14.51
N ILE A 36 4.67 -10.33 -13.33
CA ILE A 36 5.94 -9.75 -12.90
C ILE A 36 6.97 -10.85 -12.62
N VAL A 37 6.61 -11.91 -11.89
CA VAL A 37 7.51 -13.04 -11.63
C VAL A 37 7.94 -13.67 -12.96
N ASN A 38 7.00 -13.93 -13.86
CA ASN A 38 7.33 -14.47 -15.18
C ASN A 38 8.27 -13.53 -15.96
N PHE A 39 8.01 -12.22 -15.96
CA PHE A 39 8.88 -11.22 -16.58
C PHE A 39 10.31 -11.25 -15.99
N LEU A 40 10.44 -11.28 -14.66
CA LEU A 40 11.72 -11.30 -13.98
C LEU A 40 12.54 -12.54 -14.35
N VAL A 41 11.92 -13.72 -14.35
CA VAL A 41 12.66 -14.94 -14.67
C VAL A 41 12.98 -15.07 -16.16
N GLN A 42 12.08 -14.66 -17.07
CA GLN A 42 12.39 -14.58 -18.51
C GLN A 42 13.56 -13.64 -18.80
N ASN A 43 13.77 -12.64 -17.94
CA ASN A 43 14.91 -11.73 -18.02
C ASN A 43 16.13 -12.22 -17.21
N GLY A 44 16.16 -13.46 -16.72
CA GLY A 44 17.31 -14.04 -16.02
C GLY A 44 17.61 -13.40 -14.66
N VAL A 45 16.62 -12.78 -14.02
CA VAL A 45 16.76 -12.30 -12.64
C VAL A 45 16.72 -13.52 -11.72
N ALA A 46 17.77 -13.71 -10.92
CA ALA A 46 17.82 -14.76 -9.92
C ALA A 46 16.84 -14.43 -8.79
N ILE A 47 15.71 -15.13 -8.78
CA ILE A 47 14.74 -15.06 -7.70
C ILE A 47 14.94 -16.31 -6.83
N PRO A 48 14.99 -16.20 -5.49
CA PRO A 48 15.16 -17.33 -4.57
C PRO A 48 13.88 -18.19 -4.50
N PHE A 49 13.47 -18.73 -5.64
CA PHE A 49 12.39 -19.69 -5.77
C PHE A 49 12.96 -20.98 -6.38
N PRO A 50 12.48 -22.17 -5.97
CA PRO A 50 13.09 -23.44 -6.35
C PRO A 50 13.23 -23.57 -7.86
N GLU A 51 14.37 -24.10 -8.30
CA GLU A 51 14.75 -24.28 -9.69
C GLU A 51 13.65 -25.02 -10.45
N GLY A 52 12.90 -24.28 -11.25
CA GLY A 52 11.96 -24.81 -12.22
C GLY A 52 12.19 -24.07 -13.52
N ASN A 53 12.42 -24.82 -14.61
CA ASN A 53 12.54 -24.24 -15.93
C ASN A 53 11.24 -23.47 -16.25
N VAL A 54 11.29 -22.16 -16.45
CA VAL A 54 10.08 -21.34 -16.64
C VAL A 54 9.27 -21.74 -17.88
N ASN A 55 9.94 -22.38 -18.84
CA ASN A 55 9.31 -22.97 -20.01
C ASN A 55 8.52 -24.25 -19.69
N GLU A 56 8.85 -24.93 -18.60
CA GLU A 56 8.05 -26.02 -18.02
C GLU A 56 6.98 -25.48 -17.06
N ILE A 57 7.26 -24.37 -16.37
CA ILE A 57 6.28 -23.70 -15.51
C ILE A 57 5.05 -23.20 -16.31
N THR A 58 5.28 -22.78 -17.56
CA THR A 58 4.21 -22.30 -18.46
C THR A 58 3.49 -23.42 -19.22
N LYS A 59 3.93 -24.68 -19.13
CA LYS A 59 3.31 -25.83 -19.82
C LYS A 59 2.82 -26.87 -18.81
N GLY A 60 1.53 -27.20 -18.83
CA GLY A 60 0.97 -28.30 -18.03
C GLY A 60 0.98 -28.04 -16.52
N ALA A 61 1.63 -28.93 -15.74
CA ALA A 61 1.58 -28.97 -14.27
C ALA A 61 2.28 -27.78 -13.56
N GLY A 62 2.92 -26.88 -14.30
CA GLY A 62 3.61 -25.71 -13.78
C GLY A 62 2.74 -24.49 -13.47
N ALA A 63 1.53 -24.41 -14.04
CA ALA A 63 0.65 -23.26 -13.84
C ALA A 63 0.24 -23.03 -12.36
N PRO A 64 -0.07 -24.06 -11.55
CA PRO A 64 -0.30 -23.89 -10.11
C PRO A 64 0.92 -23.32 -9.36
N LEU A 65 2.13 -23.71 -9.78
CA LEU A 65 3.37 -23.22 -9.18
C LEU A 65 3.57 -21.73 -9.47
N LEU A 66 3.33 -21.31 -10.72
CA LEU A 66 3.40 -19.90 -11.11
C LEU A 66 2.38 -19.06 -10.35
N ILE A 67 1.14 -19.54 -10.21
CA ILE A 67 0.10 -18.88 -9.42
C ILE A 67 0.53 -18.75 -7.96
N THR A 68 1.11 -19.80 -7.38
CA THR A 68 1.62 -19.78 -6.01
C THR A 68 2.73 -18.74 -5.86
N TYR A 69 3.63 -18.63 -6.83
CA TYR A 69 4.66 -17.58 -6.82
C TYR A 69 4.08 -16.19 -6.99
N GLY A 70 3.10 -15.99 -7.87
CA GLY A 70 2.43 -14.70 -8.02
C GLY A 70 1.72 -14.28 -6.74
N LEU A 71 1.08 -15.21 -6.05
CA LEU A 71 0.44 -14.97 -4.75
C LEU A 71 1.47 -14.61 -3.67
N ALA A 72 2.54 -15.39 -3.56
CA ALA A 72 3.61 -15.14 -2.58
C ALA A 72 4.29 -13.79 -2.82
N TYR A 73 4.55 -13.49 -4.10
CA TYR A 73 5.11 -12.22 -4.53
C TYR A 73 4.20 -11.04 -4.17
N GLY A 74 2.91 -11.12 -4.51
CA GLY A 74 1.95 -10.07 -4.20
C GLY A 74 1.78 -9.85 -2.70
N TYR A 75 1.87 -10.92 -1.91
CA TYR A 75 1.88 -10.83 -0.46
C TYR A 75 3.10 -10.04 0.06
N LEU A 76 4.31 -10.39 -0.41
CA LEU A 76 5.55 -9.68 -0.04
C LEU A 76 5.53 -8.21 -0.48
N ALA A 77 5.09 -7.97 -1.71
CA ALA A 77 4.95 -6.62 -2.26
C ALA A 77 4.01 -5.76 -1.42
N SER A 78 2.94 -6.34 -0.86
CA SER A 78 1.96 -5.64 -0.05
C SER A 78 2.40 -5.29 1.39
N ALA A 79 3.57 -5.75 1.86
CA ALA A 79 4.02 -5.52 3.24
C ALA A 79 3.98 -4.04 3.70
N PRO A 80 4.37 -3.04 2.88
CA PRO A 80 4.27 -1.62 3.25
C PRO A 80 2.84 -1.14 3.57
N ILE A 81 1.80 -1.79 3.02
CA ILE A 81 0.39 -1.44 3.28
C ILE A 81 0.07 -1.57 4.77
N LEU A 82 0.64 -2.57 5.44
CA LEU A 82 0.41 -2.79 6.87
C LEU A 82 0.87 -1.57 7.69
N LEU A 83 2.02 -1.02 7.35
CA LEU A 83 2.55 0.19 7.99
C LEU A 83 1.69 1.41 7.73
N PHE A 84 1.30 1.66 6.48
CA PHE A 84 0.40 2.76 6.15
C PHE A 84 -0.95 2.60 6.84
N HIS A 85 -1.43 1.37 7.01
CA HIS A 85 -2.66 1.10 7.74
C HIS A 85 -2.54 1.44 9.22
N ALA A 86 -1.46 1.01 9.87
CA ALA A 86 -1.22 1.26 11.29
C ALA A 86 -0.98 2.74 11.60
N THR A 87 -0.32 3.46 10.69
CA THR A 87 0.09 4.87 10.88
C THR A 87 -0.89 5.88 10.26
N ARG A 88 -2.03 5.42 9.74
CA ARG A 88 -2.99 6.26 8.98
C ARG A 88 -3.55 7.47 9.72
N PHE A 89 -3.56 7.45 11.05
CA PHE A 89 -4.03 8.56 11.87
C PHE A 89 -3.14 9.81 11.70
N GLU A 90 -1.89 9.65 11.24
CA GLU A 90 -0.97 10.75 10.94
C GLU A 90 -1.19 11.36 9.55
N MET A 91 -1.82 10.64 8.61
CA MET A 91 -1.96 11.10 7.22
C MET A 91 -2.69 12.46 7.07
N PRO A 92 -3.81 12.73 7.78
CA PRO A 92 -4.54 14.00 7.63
C PRO A 92 -3.76 15.22 8.11
N ARG A 93 -2.81 15.05 9.05
CA ARG A 93 -2.05 16.16 9.66
C ARG A 93 -0.90 16.67 8.79
N THR A 94 -0.57 15.96 7.71
CA THR A 94 0.64 16.23 6.93
C THR A 94 0.38 16.89 5.58
N GLY A 95 -0.76 17.59 5.40
CA GLY A 95 -1.37 18.12 4.15
C GLY A 95 -0.51 18.72 3.01
N PHE A 96 0.81 18.80 3.14
CA PHE A 96 1.77 19.16 2.10
C PHE A 96 2.80 18.04 1.77
N ARG A 97 3.01 17.07 2.66
CA ARG A 97 4.05 16.02 2.58
C ARG A 97 3.59 14.72 1.92
N GLY A 98 2.28 14.46 1.86
CA GLY A 98 1.75 13.41 0.99
C GLY A 98 2.09 13.68 -0.48
N SER A 99 2.03 14.95 -0.89
CA SER A 99 2.41 15.39 -2.25
C SER A 99 3.84 15.03 -2.60
N THR A 100 4.80 15.21 -1.68
CA THR A 100 6.20 14.85 -1.96
C THR A 100 6.40 13.37 -2.21
N MET A 101 5.72 12.47 -1.48
CA MET A 101 5.81 11.03 -1.73
C MET A 101 5.26 10.65 -3.11
N TRP A 102 4.11 11.21 -3.48
CA TRP A 102 3.50 10.97 -4.79
C TRP A 102 4.32 11.57 -5.93
N LEU A 103 4.94 12.73 -5.72
CA LEU A 103 5.86 13.34 -6.68
C LEU A 103 7.10 12.47 -6.89
N THR A 104 7.71 11.93 -5.81
CA THR A 104 8.86 11.02 -5.95
C THR A 104 8.45 9.74 -6.69
N LEU A 105 7.31 9.15 -6.33
CA LEU A 105 6.73 7.98 -7.01
C LEU A 105 6.51 8.24 -8.50
N THR A 106 5.87 9.36 -8.83
CA THR A 106 5.56 9.74 -10.22
C THR A 106 6.85 10.00 -10.99
N SER A 107 7.81 10.72 -10.42
CA SER A 107 9.11 10.99 -11.06
C SER A 107 9.89 9.71 -11.34
N ALA A 108 9.81 8.71 -10.45
CA ALA A 108 10.48 7.44 -10.63
C ALA A 108 9.84 6.63 -11.76
N VAL A 109 8.51 6.56 -11.82
CA VAL A 109 7.79 5.91 -12.93
C VAL A 109 8.14 6.57 -14.26
N LEU A 110 8.15 7.90 -14.33
CA LEU A 110 8.49 8.65 -15.54
C LEU A 110 9.94 8.44 -15.97
N ALA A 111 10.89 8.45 -15.03
CA ALA A 111 12.29 8.20 -15.31
C ALA A 111 12.56 6.76 -15.78
N THR A 112 11.86 5.79 -15.20
CA THR A 112 11.90 4.40 -15.64
C THR A 112 11.35 4.26 -17.05
N GLY A 113 10.18 4.85 -17.32
CA GLY A 113 9.59 4.85 -18.67
C GLY A 113 10.52 5.52 -19.70
N TRP A 114 11.14 6.64 -19.33
CA TRP A 114 12.12 7.33 -20.17
C TRP A 114 13.35 6.47 -20.45
N GLY A 115 13.92 5.81 -19.44
CA GLY A 115 15.12 5.01 -19.64
C GLY A 115 14.85 3.70 -20.40
N LEU A 116 13.67 3.11 -20.26
CA LEU A 116 13.21 2.01 -21.12
C LEU A 116 13.04 2.46 -22.57
N TYR A 117 12.43 3.62 -22.80
CA TYR A 117 12.31 4.23 -24.14
C TYR A 117 13.68 4.55 -24.75
N ALA A 118 14.61 5.09 -23.96
CA ALA A 118 15.96 5.42 -24.42
C ALA A 118 16.75 4.17 -24.83
N ARG A 119 16.56 3.04 -24.13
CA ARG A 119 17.13 1.74 -24.50
C ARG A 119 16.59 1.25 -25.84
N ASP A 120 15.29 1.34 -26.06
CA ASP A 120 14.65 0.87 -27.30
C ASP A 120 14.98 1.76 -28.51
N SER A 121 15.20 3.07 -28.27
CA SER A 121 15.57 4.06 -29.29
C SER A 121 17.02 3.95 -29.79
N GLY A 122 17.76 2.88 -29.45
CA GLY A 122 19.14 2.67 -29.91
C GLY A 122 20.18 3.63 -29.32
N ARG A 123 19.82 4.42 -28.28
CA ARG A 123 20.82 5.17 -27.50
C ARG A 123 21.63 4.17 -26.68
N LYS A 124 22.89 4.50 -26.38
CA LYS A 124 23.84 3.61 -25.67
C LYS A 124 23.13 2.90 -24.50
N PRO A 125 22.89 1.58 -24.59
CA PRO A 125 21.99 0.88 -23.67
C PRO A 125 22.47 0.91 -22.22
N ALA A 126 23.77 1.08 -22.01
CA ALA A 126 24.39 1.23 -20.70
C ALA A 126 23.99 2.54 -19.98
N GLU A 127 23.90 3.67 -20.71
CA GLU A 127 23.57 4.98 -20.12
C GLU A 127 22.09 5.03 -19.69
N GLY A 128 21.20 4.43 -20.49
CA GLY A 128 19.77 4.31 -20.15
C GLY A 128 19.54 3.45 -18.92
N LEU A 129 20.17 2.27 -18.85
CA LEU A 129 20.04 1.35 -17.71
C LEU A 129 20.58 1.97 -16.41
N PHE A 130 21.70 2.68 -16.46
CA PHE A 130 22.27 3.37 -15.32
C PHE A 130 21.36 4.47 -14.76
N LEU A 131 20.70 5.25 -15.63
CA LEU A 131 19.74 6.27 -15.21
C LEU A 131 18.52 5.64 -14.52
N VAL A 132 17.93 4.59 -15.13
CA VAL A 132 16.79 3.86 -14.54
C VAL A 132 17.15 3.29 -13.17
N ALA A 133 18.34 2.70 -13.07
CA ALA A 133 18.85 2.15 -11.84
C ALA A 133 19.02 3.18 -10.75
N THR A 134 19.69 4.30 -11.07
CA THR A 134 19.92 5.39 -10.14
C THR A 134 18.59 5.92 -9.61
N VAL A 135 17.63 6.22 -10.49
CA VAL A 135 16.33 6.75 -10.07
C VAL A 135 15.54 5.73 -9.25
N THR A 136 15.57 4.45 -9.62
CA THR A 136 14.88 3.41 -8.85
C THR A 136 15.51 3.21 -7.47
N ILE A 137 16.84 3.21 -7.36
CA ILE A 137 17.52 3.12 -6.06
C ILE A 137 17.15 4.31 -5.18
N PHE A 138 17.21 5.54 -5.70
CA PHE A 138 16.78 6.73 -4.96
C PHE A 138 15.32 6.63 -4.50
N MET A 139 14.45 6.13 -5.37
CA MET A 139 13.05 5.91 -5.06
C MET A 139 12.86 4.87 -3.95
N LEU A 140 13.54 3.71 -4.03
CA LEU A 140 13.47 2.66 -3.01
C LEU A 140 14.00 3.16 -1.65
N ILE A 141 15.11 3.91 -1.66
CA ILE A 141 15.66 4.55 -0.45
C ILE A 141 14.65 5.53 0.12
N PHE A 142 14.13 6.46 -0.68
CA PHE A 142 13.16 7.45 -0.24
C PHE A 142 11.89 6.78 0.31
N PHE A 143 11.37 5.77 -0.39
CA PHE A 143 10.20 5.00 0.02
C PHE A 143 10.46 4.30 1.37
N THR A 144 11.60 3.63 1.53
CA THR A 144 12.00 2.97 2.78
C THR A 144 12.16 3.98 3.93
N LEU A 145 12.80 5.13 3.69
CA LEU A 145 12.93 6.19 4.68
C LEU A 145 11.57 6.78 5.08
N SER A 146 10.63 6.90 4.14
CA SER A 146 9.27 7.32 4.43
C SER A 146 8.53 6.32 5.33
N GLN A 147 8.77 5.02 5.13
CA GLN A 147 8.24 3.96 5.98
C GLN A 147 8.84 4.03 7.39
N VAL A 148 10.17 4.08 7.52
CA VAL A 148 10.85 4.20 8.81
C VAL A 148 10.39 5.45 9.55
N ARG A 149 10.23 6.57 8.84
CA ARG A 149 9.69 7.80 9.41
C ARG A 149 8.26 7.58 9.92
N ALA A 150 7.36 7.01 9.11
CA ALA A 150 5.98 6.77 9.50
C ALA A 150 5.89 5.89 10.75
N LEU A 151 6.72 4.85 10.83
CA LEU A 151 6.88 3.99 12.00
C LEU A 151 7.28 4.82 13.23
N VAL A 152 8.38 5.57 13.14
CA VAL A 152 8.90 6.36 14.28
C VAL A 152 7.92 7.45 14.70
N THR A 153 7.31 8.19 13.76
CA THR A 153 6.42 9.30 14.11
C THR A 153 5.05 8.84 14.57
N GLY A 154 4.52 7.75 13.98
CA GLY A 154 3.26 7.17 14.39
C GLY A 154 3.36 6.64 15.81
N PHE A 155 4.33 5.78 16.08
CA PHE A 155 4.40 5.12 17.38
C PHE A 155 4.99 5.97 18.52
N LYS A 156 5.55 7.14 18.23
CA LYS A 156 5.86 8.16 19.26
C LYS A 156 4.62 8.88 19.81
N LYS A 157 3.49 8.81 19.10
CA LYS A 157 2.23 9.51 19.43
C LYS A 157 1.18 8.52 19.91
N THR A 158 1.57 7.65 20.83
CA THR A 158 0.70 6.59 21.35
C THR A 158 -0.64 7.12 21.88
N PRO A 159 -0.70 8.24 22.64
CA PRO A 159 -1.99 8.77 23.12
C PRO A 159 -2.91 9.28 22.01
N GLU A 160 -2.38 9.97 21.00
CA GLU A 160 -3.19 10.49 19.89
C GLU A 160 -3.62 9.38 18.93
N MET A 161 -2.74 8.40 18.71
CA MET A 161 -3.05 7.17 17.99
C MET A 161 -4.23 6.48 18.67
N TRP A 162 -4.16 6.36 20.00
CA TRP A 162 -5.18 5.71 20.80
C TRP A 162 -6.53 6.42 20.71
N ASP A 163 -6.56 7.73 20.96
CA ASP A 163 -7.76 8.56 20.83
C ASP A 163 -8.39 8.45 19.42
N TYR A 164 -7.55 8.42 18.38
CA TYR A 164 -8.03 8.21 17.00
C TYR A 164 -8.71 6.85 16.82
N TYR A 165 -8.11 5.75 17.28
CA TYR A 165 -8.67 4.41 17.11
C TYR A 165 -9.95 4.22 17.94
N LEU A 166 -10.02 4.78 19.14
CA LEU A 166 -11.24 4.77 19.96
C LEU A 166 -12.38 5.55 19.30
N LYS A 167 -12.11 6.77 18.80
CA LYS A 167 -13.10 7.55 18.04
C LYS A 167 -13.57 6.82 16.79
N LEU A 168 -12.65 6.14 16.10
CA LEU A 168 -12.97 5.35 14.92
C LEU A 168 -13.87 4.15 15.25
N ASP A 169 -13.59 3.41 16.32
CA ASP A 169 -14.43 2.29 16.76
C ASP A 169 -15.83 2.77 17.17
N ARG A 170 -15.90 3.83 17.99
CA ARG A 170 -17.17 4.44 18.39
C ARG A 170 -18.01 4.85 17.19
N ASN A 171 -17.42 5.53 16.22
CA ASN A 171 -18.12 5.98 15.02
C ASN A 171 -18.61 4.83 14.13
N ARG A 172 -17.94 3.67 14.14
CA ARG A 172 -18.35 2.47 13.40
C ARG A 172 -19.55 1.76 14.03
N ARG A 173 -19.78 1.94 15.33
CA ARG A 173 -20.91 1.35 16.05
C ARG A 173 -22.21 2.14 15.89
N ILE A 174 -22.12 3.43 15.53
CA ILE A 174 -23.28 4.29 15.30
C ILE A 174 -24.03 3.82 14.05
N LYS A 175 -25.28 3.37 14.21
CA LYS A 175 -26.11 2.79 13.14
C LYS A 175 -26.34 3.77 11.97
N GLU A 176 -26.48 5.06 12.27
CA GLU A 176 -26.66 6.13 11.29
C GLU A 176 -25.45 6.30 10.36
N ASN A 177 -24.25 5.95 10.83
CA ASN A 177 -23.03 6.02 10.03
C ASN A 177 -22.78 4.75 9.21
N LYS A 178 -23.64 3.73 9.29
CA LYS A 178 -23.36 2.42 8.69
C LYS A 178 -23.15 2.50 7.18
N GLU A 179 -24.02 3.20 6.46
CA GLU A 179 -23.90 3.37 5.01
C GLU A 179 -22.62 4.14 4.64
N LEU A 180 -22.28 5.18 5.42
CA LEU A 180 -21.06 5.95 5.24
C LEU A 180 -19.81 5.09 5.47
N VAL A 181 -19.80 4.31 6.56
CA VAL A 181 -18.71 3.39 6.92
C VAL A 181 -18.54 2.31 5.86
N ASP A 182 -19.64 1.75 5.34
CA ASP A 182 -19.60 0.74 4.28
C ASP A 182 -19.10 1.34 2.96
N SER A 183 -19.53 2.56 2.60
CA SER A 183 -19.03 3.28 1.42
C SER A 183 -17.52 3.56 1.54
N TYR A 184 -17.04 4.04 2.68
CA TYR A 184 -15.60 4.26 2.90
C TYR A 184 -14.81 2.96 2.94
N ARG A 185 -15.38 1.90 3.53
CA ARG A 185 -14.77 0.59 3.56
C ARG A 185 -14.56 0.08 2.14
N HIS A 186 -15.58 0.18 1.30
CA HIS A 186 -15.55 -0.23 -0.10
C HIS A 186 -14.52 0.56 -0.92
N LEU A 187 -14.52 1.90 -0.77
CA LEU A 187 -13.55 2.77 -1.42
C LEU A 187 -12.11 2.42 -1.03
N ARG A 188 -11.88 2.15 0.26
CA ARG A 188 -10.58 1.74 0.78
C ARG A 188 -10.18 0.35 0.27
N GLU A 189 -11.11 -0.60 0.18
CA GLU A 189 -10.81 -1.94 -0.32
C GLU A 189 -10.39 -1.91 -1.80
N HIS A 190 -11.06 -1.10 -2.63
CA HIS A 190 -10.64 -0.86 -4.02
C HIS A 190 -9.29 -0.12 -4.09
N GLY A 191 -9.15 0.96 -3.33
CA GLY A 191 -7.90 1.72 -3.27
C GLY A 191 -6.71 0.85 -2.84
N ASN A 192 -6.92 -0.05 -1.87
CA ASN A 192 -5.90 -1.01 -1.44
C ASN A 192 -5.54 -2.00 -2.54
N ALA A 193 -6.51 -2.51 -3.33
CA ALA A 193 -6.22 -3.42 -4.42
C ALA A 193 -5.32 -2.77 -5.50
N PHE A 194 -5.64 -1.54 -5.92
CA PHE A 194 -4.78 -0.80 -6.85
C PHE A 194 -3.42 -0.46 -6.24
N PHE A 195 -3.38 -0.16 -4.95
CA PHE A 195 -2.14 0.14 -4.26
C PHE A 195 -1.23 -1.10 -4.13
N VAL A 196 -1.78 -2.31 -3.96
CA VAL A 196 -1.02 -3.57 -4.06
C VAL A 196 -0.35 -3.67 -5.41
N VAL A 197 -1.10 -3.51 -6.51
CA VAL A 197 -0.54 -3.60 -7.87
C VAL A 197 0.57 -2.57 -8.11
N LEU A 198 0.41 -1.35 -7.59
CA LEU A 198 1.47 -0.36 -7.63
C LEU A 198 2.73 -0.87 -6.90
N LEU A 199 2.60 -1.34 -5.66
CA LEU A 199 3.73 -1.86 -4.89
C LEU A 199 4.38 -3.09 -5.54
N GLU A 200 3.61 -3.96 -6.19
CA GLU A 200 4.12 -5.06 -7.00
C GLU A 200 5.02 -4.54 -8.13
N ILE A 201 4.56 -3.55 -8.91
CA ILE A 201 5.38 -2.97 -9.98
C ILE A 201 6.69 -2.38 -9.42
N LEU A 202 6.63 -1.69 -8.28
CA LEU A 202 7.80 -1.06 -7.67
C LEU A 202 8.83 -2.07 -7.16
N LEU A 203 8.36 -3.09 -6.43
CA LEU A 203 9.23 -4.15 -5.96
C LEU A 203 9.84 -4.90 -7.16
N GLY A 204 9.04 -5.18 -8.19
CA GLY A 204 9.46 -5.89 -9.39
C GLY A 204 10.55 -5.13 -10.15
N LEU A 205 10.38 -3.82 -10.30
CA LEU A 205 11.40 -2.97 -10.89
C LEU A 205 12.70 -2.96 -10.06
N GLY A 206 12.59 -2.89 -8.73
CA GLY A 206 13.73 -2.97 -7.83
C GLY A 206 14.51 -4.28 -7.99
N LEU A 207 13.80 -5.41 -8.03
CA LEU A 207 14.37 -6.74 -8.25
C LEU A 207 15.01 -6.87 -9.64
N TYR A 208 14.37 -6.36 -10.68
CA TYR A 208 14.92 -6.36 -12.03
C TYR A 208 16.27 -5.65 -12.09
N ILE A 209 16.33 -4.44 -11.53
CA ILE A 209 17.55 -3.62 -11.53
C ILE A 209 18.63 -4.27 -10.68
N SER A 210 18.28 -4.77 -9.50
CA SER A 210 19.21 -5.50 -8.63
C SER A 210 19.78 -6.75 -9.30
N GLY A 211 18.98 -7.46 -10.11
CA GLY A 211 19.44 -8.64 -10.84
C GLY A 211 20.31 -8.31 -12.06
N LYS A 212 20.19 -7.09 -12.62
CA LYS A 212 20.93 -6.65 -13.81
C LYS A 212 22.15 -5.80 -13.52
N ILE A 213 22.25 -5.24 -12.33
CA ILE A 213 23.35 -4.37 -11.93
C ILE A 213 23.94 -4.94 -10.66
N SER A 214 25.19 -5.38 -10.76
CA SER A 214 26.02 -5.64 -9.59
C SER A 214 26.12 -4.34 -8.78
N LEU A 215 25.37 -4.24 -7.68
CA LEU A 215 25.45 -3.15 -6.69
C LEU A 215 26.79 -3.11 -5.92
N ILE A 216 27.83 -3.75 -6.46
CA ILE A 216 29.15 -3.86 -5.87
C ILE A 216 29.80 -2.46 -5.87
N PRO A 217 30.42 -2.04 -4.76
CA PRO A 217 31.02 -0.73 -4.65
C PRO A 217 32.10 -0.48 -5.72
N PRO A 218 32.28 0.78 -6.19
CA PRO A 218 33.18 1.14 -7.29
C PRO A 218 34.63 0.67 -7.13
N GLY A 219 35.09 0.48 -5.89
CA GLY A 219 36.44 -0.03 -5.58
C GLY A 219 36.71 -1.45 -6.10
N LEU A 220 35.68 -2.30 -6.20
CA LEU A 220 35.81 -3.65 -6.78
C LEU A 220 35.64 -3.66 -8.31
N ILE A 221 34.93 -2.66 -8.87
CA ILE A 221 34.74 -2.52 -10.33
C ILE A 221 36.09 -2.23 -11.02
N LYS A 222 36.98 -1.46 -10.39
CA LYS A 222 38.35 -1.26 -10.88
C LYS A 222 39.16 -2.55 -10.94
N ALA A 223 38.93 -3.50 -10.04
CA ALA A 223 39.60 -4.80 -10.09
C ALA A 223 39.07 -5.66 -11.26
N CYS A 224 37.77 -5.59 -11.55
CA CYS A 224 37.13 -6.25 -12.70
C CYS A 224 37.63 -5.70 -14.06
N GLU A 225 37.72 -4.37 -14.19
CA GLU A 225 38.13 -3.71 -15.44
C GLU A 225 39.58 -4.02 -15.81
N ILE A 226 40.47 -4.17 -14.82
CA ILE A 226 41.87 -4.56 -15.01
C ILE A 226 41.99 -6.01 -15.51
N SER A 227 41.01 -6.88 -15.26
CA SER A 227 41.03 -8.29 -15.67
C SER A 227 40.37 -8.57 -17.04
N GLY A 228 39.77 -7.57 -17.68
CA GLY A 228 39.15 -7.74 -19.01
C GLY A 228 37.94 -8.70 -19.05
N SER A 229 37.41 -9.11 -17.90
CA SER A 229 36.27 -10.02 -17.79
C SER A 229 34.96 -9.26 -17.66
N GLN A 230 33.91 -9.72 -18.36
CA GLN A 230 32.56 -9.22 -18.13
C GLN A 230 32.12 -9.62 -16.71
N CYS A 231 32.00 -8.62 -15.81
CA CYS A 231 31.50 -8.83 -14.46
C CYS A 231 29.96 -8.85 -14.45
N GLU A 232 29.38 -9.92 -15.03
CA GLU A 232 28.02 -10.28 -14.67
C GLU A 232 28.02 -10.72 -13.19
N PRO A 233 27.02 -10.31 -12.39
CA PRO A 233 26.91 -10.80 -11.02
C PRO A 233 26.88 -12.33 -11.05
N THR A 234 27.74 -12.95 -10.25
CA THR A 234 27.62 -14.40 -10.06
C THR A 234 26.25 -14.71 -9.49
N SER A 235 25.66 -15.86 -9.85
CA SER A 235 24.32 -16.27 -9.39
C SER A 235 24.13 -16.05 -7.88
N SER A 236 25.14 -16.40 -7.07
CA SER A 236 25.14 -16.19 -5.62
C SER A 236 25.04 -14.72 -5.19
N THR A 237 25.74 -13.80 -5.86
CA THR A 237 25.67 -12.37 -5.54
C THR A 237 24.33 -11.75 -5.89
N ALA A 238 23.73 -12.13 -7.03
CA ALA A 238 22.40 -11.68 -7.42
C ALA A 238 21.33 -12.16 -6.43
N ILE A 239 21.41 -13.42 -5.97
CA ILE A 239 20.50 -13.97 -4.96
C ILE A 239 20.61 -13.19 -3.65
N ILE A 240 21.83 -12.93 -3.16
CA ILE A 240 22.04 -12.17 -1.92
C ILE A 240 21.46 -10.75 -2.04
N GLN A 241 21.69 -10.06 -3.16
CA GLN A 241 21.16 -8.71 -3.37
C GLN A 241 19.62 -8.71 -3.42
N THR A 242 19.01 -9.67 -4.12
CA THR A 242 17.56 -9.89 -4.11
C THR A 242 17.03 -10.09 -2.70
N LEU A 243 17.67 -10.95 -1.89
CA LEU A 243 17.27 -11.21 -0.51
C LEU A 243 17.36 -9.95 0.36
N VAL A 244 18.45 -9.20 0.26
CA VAL A 244 18.63 -7.94 1.00
C VAL A 244 17.55 -6.93 0.63
N LEU A 245 17.24 -6.76 -0.66
CA LEU A 245 16.20 -5.85 -1.12
C LEU A 245 14.83 -6.24 -0.56
N VAL A 246 14.47 -7.53 -0.63
CA VAL A 246 13.22 -8.05 -0.07
C VAL A 246 13.17 -7.82 1.44
N LEU A 247 14.27 -8.07 2.17
CA LEU A 247 14.34 -7.82 3.61
C LEU A 247 14.10 -6.34 3.94
N ILE A 248 14.79 -5.42 3.26
CA ILE A 248 14.59 -3.98 3.45
C ILE A 248 13.13 -3.59 3.16
N TRP A 249 12.50 -4.20 2.16
CA TRP A 249 11.11 -3.95 1.79
C TRP A 249 10.11 -4.40 2.87
N ILE A 250 10.32 -5.57 3.48
CA ILE A 250 9.37 -6.16 4.43
C ILE A 250 9.60 -5.77 5.88
N ILE A 251 10.84 -5.43 6.28
CA ILE A 251 11.20 -5.14 7.68
C ILE A 251 10.29 -4.08 8.31
N PRO A 252 10.00 -2.92 7.67
CA PRO A 252 9.10 -1.94 8.26
C PRO A 252 7.69 -2.48 8.50
N GLY A 253 7.17 -3.32 7.61
CA GLY A 253 5.89 -4.00 7.78
C GLY A 253 5.92 -5.01 8.93
N ALA A 254 6.98 -5.82 9.02
CA ALA A 254 7.17 -6.77 10.12
C ALA A 254 7.29 -6.07 11.49
N ALA A 255 7.92 -4.89 11.55
CA ALA A 255 8.02 -4.10 12.78
C ALA A 255 6.64 -3.69 13.33
N VAL A 256 5.65 -3.46 12.45
CA VAL A 256 4.28 -3.14 12.87
C VAL A 256 3.65 -4.28 13.68
N TRP A 257 3.95 -5.54 13.34
CA TRP A 257 3.47 -6.68 14.11
C TRP A 257 4.02 -6.65 15.54
N ALA A 258 5.33 -6.45 15.70
CA ALA A 258 5.95 -6.38 17.02
C ALA A 258 5.38 -5.24 17.87
N ILE A 259 5.12 -4.09 17.25
CA ILE A 259 4.48 -2.96 17.94
C ILE A 259 3.02 -3.26 18.27
N GLY A 260 2.29 -3.94 17.39
CA GLY A 260 0.92 -4.39 17.66
C GLY A 260 0.85 -5.28 18.90
N CYS A 261 1.77 -6.24 19.03
CA CYS A 261 1.87 -7.09 20.23
C CYS A 261 2.19 -6.26 21.49
N HIS A 262 3.03 -5.24 21.38
CA HIS A 262 3.34 -4.36 22.50
C HIS A 262 2.11 -3.54 22.94
N LEU A 263 1.37 -2.97 21.98
CA LEU A 263 0.12 -2.25 22.26
C LEU A 263 -0.94 -3.17 22.89
N GLU A 264 -1.07 -4.40 22.39
CA GLU A 264 -1.98 -5.41 22.96
C GLU A 264 -1.63 -5.74 24.42
N TYR A 265 -0.34 -5.86 24.71
CA TYR A 265 0.14 -6.02 26.08
C TYR A 265 -0.23 -4.81 26.96
N GLU A 266 -0.01 -3.58 26.49
CA GLU A 266 -0.42 -2.37 27.22
C GLU A 266 -1.94 -2.34 27.46
N PHE A 267 -2.75 -2.74 26.47
CA PHE A 267 -4.21 -2.81 26.62
C PHE A 267 -4.67 -3.78 27.70
N ALA A 268 -4.03 -4.94 27.79
CA ALA A 268 -4.39 -5.93 28.80
C ALA A 268 -4.12 -5.42 30.25
N HIS A 269 -3.24 -4.42 30.40
CA HIS A 269 -2.79 -3.92 31.70
C HIS A 269 -3.32 -2.51 32.04
N ASP A 270 -3.89 -1.77 31.09
CA ASP A 270 -4.47 -0.46 31.34
C ASP A 270 -5.85 -0.57 32.00
N THR A 271 -5.86 -0.51 33.34
CA THR A 271 -7.07 -0.53 34.18
C THR A 271 -7.90 0.75 34.12
N THR A 272 -7.44 1.82 33.45
CA THR A 272 -8.16 3.09 33.37
C THR A 272 -9.30 3.07 32.35
N ILE A 273 -9.22 2.20 31.34
CA ILE A 273 -10.21 2.10 30.24
C ILE A 273 -11.55 1.53 30.74
N GLY A 274 -11.52 0.60 31.70
CA GLY A 274 -12.75 0.04 32.29
C GLY A 274 -13.58 1.05 33.10
N LYS A 275 -13.00 2.19 33.49
CA LYS A 275 -13.69 3.21 34.30
C LYS A 275 -14.41 4.28 33.47
N SER A 276 -13.94 4.59 32.25
CA SER A 276 -14.55 5.64 31.41
C SER A 276 -15.86 5.20 30.76
N ASP A 277 -16.01 3.91 30.43
CA ASP A 277 -17.26 3.36 29.89
C ASP A 277 -18.36 3.22 30.96
N GLN A 278 -18.01 3.24 32.25
CA GLN A 278 -18.97 3.22 33.36
C GLN A 278 -19.51 4.62 33.73
N LEU A 279 -18.88 5.70 33.23
CA LEU A 279 -19.19 7.08 33.61
C LEU A 279 -20.06 7.84 32.59
N SER A 280 -20.77 7.14 31.70
CA SER A 280 -21.74 7.79 30.81
C SER A 280 -23.04 7.01 30.60
N PRO A 281 -23.91 6.91 31.63
CA PRO A 281 -25.34 6.98 31.40
C PRO A 281 -25.78 8.46 31.44
N SER A 282 -26.60 8.85 30.47
CA SER A 282 -27.29 10.14 30.33
C SER A 282 -26.58 11.25 29.54
N SER A 283 -27.01 11.41 28.30
CA SER A 283 -27.96 12.48 28.00
C SER A 283 -28.64 12.14 26.68
N THR A 284 -29.89 11.71 26.79
CA THR A 284 -30.83 11.71 25.68
C THR A 284 -30.89 13.15 25.15
N PRO A 285 -30.61 13.43 23.87
CA PRO A 285 -30.94 14.71 23.31
C PRO A 285 -32.45 14.72 23.13
N THR A 286 -33.16 15.43 24.01
CA THR A 286 -34.52 15.87 23.75
C THR A 286 -34.47 16.80 22.53
N GLN A 287 -34.62 16.24 21.33
CA GLN A 287 -34.82 17.04 20.12
C GLN A 287 -36.22 17.65 20.20
N SER A 288 -36.29 18.96 20.43
CA SER A 288 -37.49 19.73 20.09
C SER A 288 -37.55 19.88 18.56
N PRO A 289 -38.72 19.70 17.94
CA PRO A 289 -38.87 19.78 16.49
C PRO A 289 -39.01 21.26 16.07
N SER A 290 -37.92 22.03 16.07
CA SER A 290 -37.94 23.40 15.51
C SER A 290 -36.54 23.95 15.21
N SER A 291 -35.78 23.34 14.30
CA SER A 291 -34.59 24.03 13.73
C SER A 291 -34.09 23.51 12.37
N VAL A 292 -34.75 22.54 11.75
CA VAL A 292 -34.29 21.95 10.46
C VAL A 292 -34.45 22.91 9.26
N THR A 293 -35.12 24.05 9.42
CA THR A 293 -35.37 24.99 8.30
C THR A 293 -34.26 26.02 8.08
N GLU A 294 -33.30 26.20 9.01
CA GLU A 294 -32.32 27.30 8.89
C GLU A 294 -31.01 26.93 8.18
N THR A 295 -30.57 25.67 8.20
CA THR A 295 -29.26 25.28 7.64
C THR A 295 -29.27 25.11 6.11
N VAL A 296 -30.45 24.99 5.48
CA VAL A 296 -30.56 24.88 4.02
C VAL A 296 -30.52 26.26 3.33
N ASN A 297 -30.83 27.35 4.04
CA ASN A 297 -30.85 28.70 3.46
C ASN A 297 -29.48 29.41 3.44
N THR A 298 -28.51 28.96 4.23
CA THR A 298 -27.14 29.52 4.25
C THR A 298 -26.26 28.98 3.12
N LEU A 299 -26.53 27.78 2.59
CA LEU A 299 -25.78 27.22 1.46
C LEU A 299 -26.22 27.75 0.08
N LYS A 300 -27.42 28.35 -0.04
CA LYS A 300 -27.88 28.99 -1.28
C LYS A 300 -27.40 30.44 -1.46
N LYS A 301 -26.90 31.10 -0.41
CA LYS A 301 -26.44 32.51 -0.47
C LYS A 301 -24.96 32.70 -0.84
N GLY A 302 -24.18 31.62 -0.94
CA GLY A 302 -22.74 31.68 -1.26
C GLY A 302 -22.38 31.66 -2.76
N SER A 303 -23.37 31.50 -3.66
CA SER A 303 -23.12 31.30 -5.10
C SER A 303 -23.52 32.49 -5.99
N GLN A 304 -23.59 33.70 -5.43
CA GLN A 304 -23.74 34.92 -6.23
C GLN A 304 -22.87 36.04 -5.65
N ARG A 305 -21.64 36.18 -6.17
CA ARG A 305 -20.90 37.46 -6.37
C ARG A 305 -19.44 37.16 -6.72
N ARG A 306 -19.07 37.38 -8.00
CA ARG A 306 -18.01 38.34 -8.41
C ARG A 306 -17.89 38.32 -9.94
N VAL A 307 -18.70 39.15 -10.61
CA VAL A 307 -18.35 39.72 -11.92
C VAL A 307 -17.92 41.15 -11.63
N THR A 308 -16.66 41.48 -11.92
CA THR A 308 -16.14 42.84 -11.92
C THR A 308 -16.06 43.32 -13.37
N PRO A 309 -16.59 44.51 -13.71
CA PRO A 309 -16.33 45.16 -14.99
C PRO A 309 -15.06 46.04 -14.90
N GLY A 310 -14.22 45.91 -15.93
CA GLY A 310 -13.37 46.94 -16.55
C GLY A 310 -12.50 47.89 -15.71
N SER A 311 -11.19 47.75 -15.90
CA SER A 311 -10.27 48.84 -16.30
C SER A 311 -9.03 48.24 -16.94
#